data_AF-E9HVD1-F1
#
_entry.id   AF-E9HVD1-F1
#
_cell.length_a   1.000
_cell.length_b   1.000
_cell.length_c   1.000
_cell.angle_alpha   90.00
_cell.angle_beta   90.00
_cell.angle_gamma   90.00
#
_symmetry.space_group_name_H-M   'P 1'
#
loop_
_entity.id
_entity.type
_entity.pdbx_description
1 polymer ?
#
loop_
_entity_poly.entity_id
_entity_poly.type
_entity_poly.pdbx_seq_one_letter_code
_entity_poly.pdbx_strand_id
1 'polypeptide(L)'
;PSVFVAVISAPSNFEKRKMIRKTWKNHLKAESEKGSLVTAGFGFIVGVTANNVTQAKIEEESKLYGDIIQIGVSDFYRNLPFKLTGLFNWLYRHCSKVDFLFKVDDDIYVNVRNLIHFVRSYHPSNGTIFAKNTNLISFQINKTNSTAGKWSITYEEWPWKSYPKYYFGPAALIHGSAFLPLLAAFQTTPLMPFEDVYYSGICREKAGIEI
;
A
#
# COMPACT_ATOMS: atom_id res chain seq x y z
N PRO A 1 -11.75 -11.64 -12.68
CA PRO A 1 -10.88 -10.60 -12.08
C PRO A 1 -9.86 -11.23 -11.14
N SER A 2 -8.64 -10.74 -11.23
CA SER A 2 -7.47 -11.15 -10.49
C SER A 2 -7.03 -10.06 -9.51
N VAL A 3 -6.48 -10.45 -8.37
CA VAL A 3 -5.98 -9.50 -7.37
C VAL A 3 -4.59 -9.91 -6.89
N PHE A 4 -3.71 -8.92 -6.77
CA PHE A 4 -2.47 -9.03 -6.02
C PHE A 4 -2.68 -8.42 -4.64
N VAL A 5 -2.40 -9.17 -3.58
CA VAL A 5 -2.52 -8.67 -2.20
C VAL A 5 -1.14 -8.25 -1.70
N ALA A 6 -0.98 -6.97 -1.41
CA ALA A 6 0.25 -6.41 -0.86
C ALA A 6 0.02 -5.95 0.58
N VAL A 7 0.69 -6.61 1.52
CA VAL A 7 0.65 -6.24 2.94
C VAL A 7 1.86 -5.37 3.26
N ILE A 8 1.67 -4.08 3.53
CA ILE A 8 2.74 -3.18 3.94
C ILE A 8 3.13 -3.51 5.38
N SER A 9 4.39 -3.92 5.56
CA SER A 9 4.92 -4.36 6.86
C SER A 9 6.27 -3.71 7.15
N ALA A 10 6.72 -3.80 8.40
CA ALA A 10 8.05 -3.38 8.84
C ALA A 10 8.94 -4.60 9.10
N PRO A 11 10.28 -4.50 9.03
CA PRO A 11 11.17 -5.65 9.10
C PRO A 11 11.01 -6.40 10.42
N SER A 12 10.83 -5.67 11.52
CA SER A 12 10.61 -6.22 12.87
C SER A 12 9.25 -6.89 13.10
N ASN A 13 8.26 -6.72 12.21
CA ASN A 13 6.88 -7.18 12.42
C ASN A 13 6.65 -8.67 12.08
N PHE A 14 7.59 -9.55 12.45
CA PHE A 14 7.54 -10.99 12.17
C PHE A 14 6.26 -11.66 12.70
N GLU A 15 5.88 -11.38 13.94
CA GLU A 15 4.69 -11.99 14.55
C GLU A 15 3.40 -11.52 13.87
N LYS A 16 3.30 -10.27 13.44
CA LYS A 16 2.15 -9.79 12.66
C LYS A 16 2.02 -10.53 11.33
N ARG A 17 3.11 -10.65 10.58
CA ARG A 17 3.13 -11.42 9.31
C ARG A 17 2.75 -12.88 9.53
N LYS A 18 3.30 -13.52 10.55
CA LYS A 18 2.95 -14.89 10.96
C LYS A 18 1.47 -15.03 11.33
N MET A 19 0.89 -14.06 12.04
CA MET A 19 -0.54 -14.06 12.36
C MET A 19 -1.41 -13.91 11.12
N ILE A 20 -1.03 -13.03 10.17
CA ILE A 20 -1.72 -12.90 8.88
C ILE A 20 -1.67 -14.21 8.10
N ARG A 21 -0.49 -14.86 8.03
CA ARG A 21 -0.32 -16.19 7.39
C ARG A 21 -1.27 -17.23 7.98
N LYS A 22 -1.40 -17.26 9.31
CA LYS A 22 -2.26 -18.22 10.04
C LYS A 22 -3.76 -17.92 9.94
N THR A 23 -4.13 -16.69 9.63
CA THR A 23 -5.52 -16.23 9.67
C THR A 23 -6.07 -15.96 8.26
N TRP A 24 -6.29 -14.71 7.88
CA TRP A 24 -7.03 -14.36 6.67
C TRP A 24 -6.28 -14.69 5.38
N LYS A 25 -4.94 -14.85 5.39
CA LYS A 25 -4.19 -15.37 4.23
C LYS A 25 -4.59 -16.82 3.91
N ASN A 26 -4.82 -17.66 4.92
CA ASN A 26 -5.30 -19.03 4.71
C ASN A 26 -6.70 -19.03 4.10
N HIS A 27 -7.58 -18.12 4.54
CA HIS A 27 -8.91 -17.96 3.96
C HIS A 27 -8.83 -17.48 2.50
N LEU A 28 -7.93 -16.55 2.18
CA LEU A 28 -7.68 -16.09 0.81
C LEU A 28 -7.25 -17.25 -0.08
N LYS A 29 -6.31 -18.08 0.38
CA LYS A 29 -5.86 -19.29 -0.34
C LYS A 29 -7.01 -20.25 -0.60
N ALA A 30 -7.80 -20.57 0.43
CA ALA A 30 -8.92 -21.50 0.31
C ALA A 30 -9.99 -21.00 -0.69
N GLU A 31 -10.29 -19.71 -0.71
CA GLU A 31 -11.23 -19.14 -1.70
C GLU A 31 -10.63 -19.07 -3.11
N SER A 32 -9.30 -18.91 -3.22
CA SER A 32 -8.61 -18.98 -4.51
C SER A 32 -8.65 -20.40 -5.10
N GLU A 33 -8.46 -21.43 -4.29
CA GLU A 33 -8.53 -22.84 -4.69
C GLU A 33 -9.93 -23.27 -5.15
N LYS A 34 -10.98 -22.65 -4.58
CA LYS A 34 -12.38 -22.83 -5.02
C LYS A 34 -12.71 -22.11 -6.33
N GLY A 35 -11.81 -21.27 -6.85
CA GLY A 35 -12.09 -20.41 -8.00
C GLY A 35 -12.99 -19.21 -7.68
N SER A 36 -13.23 -18.90 -6.40
CA SER A 36 -14.01 -17.71 -6.01
C SER A 36 -13.28 -16.41 -6.38
N LEU A 37 -11.95 -16.45 -6.45
CA LEU A 37 -11.09 -15.30 -6.75
C LEU A 37 -9.78 -15.78 -7.37
N VAL A 38 -9.30 -15.08 -8.39
CA VAL A 38 -7.97 -15.35 -8.93
C VAL A 38 -6.95 -14.54 -8.12
N THR A 39 -6.23 -15.18 -7.21
CA THR A 39 -5.13 -14.52 -6.50
C THR A 39 -3.89 -14.54 -7.38
N ALA A 40 -3.59 -13.43 -8.05
CA ALA A 40 -2.41 -13.30 -8.90
C ALA A 40 -1.10 -13.36 -8.09
N GLY A 41 -1.16 -12.98 -6.82
CA GLY A 41 -0.06 -13.09 -5.89
C GLY A 41 -0.37 -12.51 -4.52
N PHE A 42 0.56 -12.74 -3.60
CA PHE A 42 0.54 -12.20 -2.25
C PHE A 42 1.97 -11.84 -1.85
N GLY A 43 2.18 -10.66 -1.27
CA GLY A 43 3.50 -10.26 -0.77
C GLY A 43 3.42 -9.39 0.47
N PHE A 44 4.27 -9.67 1.46
CA PHE A 44 4.61 -8.74 2.52
C PHE A 44 5.68 -7.78 2.00
N ILE A 45 5.36 -6.50 1.95
CA ILE A 45 6.23 -5.47 1.42
C ILE A 45 7.01 -4.87 2.58
N VAL A 46 8.32 -5.09 2.58
CA VAL A 46 9.24 -4.64 3.63
C VAL A 46 10.37 -3.81 3.01
N GLY A 47 10.90 -2.85 3.76
CA GLY A 47 12.11 -2.13 3.40
C GLY A 47 13.37 -2.83 3.91
N VAL A 48 14.52 -2.19 3.74
CA VAL A 48 15.78 -2.61 4.36
C VAL A 48 15.94 -2.00 5.76
N THR A 49 16.61 -2.71 6.65
CA THR A 49 16.94 -2.23 8.00
C THR A 49 18.45 -2.27 8.22
N ALA A 50 18.97 -1.28 8.94
CA ALA A 50 20.38 -1.25 9.35
C ALA A 50 20.70 -2.28 10.45
N ASN A 51 19.68 -2.88 11.08
CA ASN A 51 19.88 -3.92 12.07
C ASN A 51 20.17 -5.26 11.37
N ASN A 52 21.45 -5.64 11.31
CA ASN A 52 21.91 -6.85 10.63
C ASN A 52 21.22 -8.13 11.13
N VAL A 53 20.91 -8.23 12.43
CA VAL A 53 20.19 -9.39 13.00
C VAL A 53 18.77 -9.46 12.45
N THR A 54 18.09 -8.32 12.37
CA THR A 54 16.73 -8.24 11.81
C THR A 54 16.74 -8.51 10.31
N GLN A 55 17.74 -7.99 9.58
CA GLN A 55 17.90 -8.22 8.14
C GLN A 55 18.16 -9.70 7.83
N ALA A 56 19.05 -10.37 8.58
CA ALA A 56 19.29 -11.81 8.43
C ALA A 56 18.01 -12.63 8.68
N LYS A 57 17.22 -12.27 9.71
CA LYS A 57 15.91 -12.91 9.97
C LYS A 57 14.91 -12.68 8.84
N ILE A 58 14.91 -11.52 8.19
CA ILE A 58 14.07 -11.25 7.01
C ILE A 58 14.49 -12.16 5.84
N GLU A 59 15.78 -12.35 5.63
CA GLU A 59 16.28 -13.23 4.57
C GLU A 59 15.92 -14.69 4.82
N GLU A 60 16.02 -15.16 6.07
CA GLU A 60 15.56 -16.49 6.48
C GLU A 60 14.04 -16.64 6.30
N GLU A 61 13.25 -15.66 6.75
CA GLU A 61 11.79 -15.65 6.56
C GLU A 61 11.42 -15.68 5.07
N SER A 62 12.12 -14.89 4.25
CA SER A 62 11.93 -14.84 2.80
C SER A 62 12.22 -16.19 2.15
N LYS A 63 13.31 -16.86 2.54
CA LYS A 63 13.66 -18.21 2.04
C LYS A 63 12.62 -19.24 2.46
N LEU A 64 12.11 -19.14 3.68
CA LEU A 64 11.17 -20.12 4.24
C LEU A 64 9.76 -20.00 3.63
N TYR A 65 9.24 -18.79 3.46
CA TYR A 65 7.85 -18.57 3.05
C TYR A 65 7.67 -18.10 1.61
N GLY A 66 8.71 -17.55 0.97
CA GLY A 66 8.66 -17.06 -0.41
C GLY A 66 7.66 -15.93 -0.65
N ASP A 67 7.21 -15.24 0.40
CA ASP A 67 6.15 -14.22 0.35
C ASP A 67 6.62 -12.84 0.81
N ILE A 68 7.94 -12.61 0.85
CA ILE A 68 8.55 -11.32 1.16
C ILE A 68 8.96 -10.64 -0.15
N ILE A 69 8.53 -9.39 -0.31
CA ILE A 69 9.02 -8.50 -1.36
C ILE A 69 9.77 -7.37 -0.65
N GLN A 70 11.10 -7.47 -0.65
CA GLN A 70 11.95 -6.46 -0.04
C GLN A 70 12.26 -5.34 -1.02
N ILE A 71 11.82 -4.13 -0.71
CA ILE A 71 12.12 -2.91 -1.45
C ILE A 71 13.42 -2.31 -0.89
N GLY A 72 14.35 -1.95 -1.77
CA GLY A 72 15.67 -1.40 -1.44
C GLY A 72 15.64 0.03 -0.88
N VAL A 73 14.80 0.30 0.12
CA VAL A 73 14.61 1.60 0.77
C VAL A 73 14.65 1.41 2.28
N SER A 74 15.32 2.30 3.01
CA SER A 74 15.40 2.20 4.47
C SER A 74 14.00 2.30 5.08
N ASP A 75 13.65 1.32 5.93
CA ASP A 75 12.31 1.15 6.46
C ASP A 75 12.01 2.09 7.63
N PHE A 76 11.79 3.35 7.27
CA PHE A 76 11.34 4.41 8.17
C PHE A 76 9.94 4.89 7.76
N TYR A 77 9.19 5.41 8.73
CA TYR A 77 7.82 5.87 8.48
C TYR A 77 7.73 6.91 7.35
N ARG A 78 8.63 7.91 7.33
CA ARG A 78 8.67 8.94 6.27
C ARG A 78 9.11 8.41 4.90
N ASN A 79 9.61 7.17 4.83
CA ASN A 79 10.02 6.49 3.60
C ASN A 79 8.95 5.51 3.08
N LEU A 80 7.80 5.38 3.75
CA LEU A 80 6.68 4.59 3.23
C LEU A 80 6.28 4.96 1.79
N PRO A 81 6.26 6.25 1.37
CA PRO A 81 6.02 6.62 -0.03
C PRO A 81 7.00 5.97 -1.02
N PHE A 82 8.29 5.86 -0.66
CA PHE A 82 9.28 5.17 -1.48
C PHE A 82 9.03 3.66 -1.52
N LYS A 83 8.68 3.07 -0.37
CA LYS A 83 8.33 1.64 -0.29
C LYS A 83 7.13 1.33 -1.19
N LEU A 84 6.10 2.17 -1.15
CA LEU A 84 4.92 2.05 -2.02
C LEU A 84 5.28 2.23 -3.50
N THR A 85 6.06 3.25 -3.84
CA THR A 85 6.53 3.45 -5.23
C THR A 85 7.30 2.23 -5.74
N GLY A 86 8.14 1.64 -4.88
CA GLY A 86 8.85 0.39 -5.16
C GLY A 86 7.91 -0.79 -5.39
N LEU A 87 6.84 -0.93 -4.59
CA LEU A 87 5.78 -1.93 -4.82
C LEU A 87 5.13 -1.74 -6.20
N PHE A 88 4.74 -0.53 -6.56
CA PHE A 88 4.12 -0.26 -7.86
C PHE A 88 5.07 -0.60 -9.03
N ASN A 89 6.35 -0.24 -8.92
CA ASN A 89 7.34 -0.58 -9.93
C ASN A 89 7.58 -2.10 -9.99
N TRP A 90 7.56 -2.80 -8.86
CA TRP A 90 7.66 -4.26 -8.83
C TRP A 90 6.44 -4.91 -9.51
N LEU A 91 5.23 -4.46 -9.21
CA LEU A 91 3.99 -4.94 -9.83
C LEU A 91 3.97 -4.71 -11.33
N TYR A 92 4.40 -3.53 -11.79
CA TYR A 92 4.47 -3.24 -13.22
C TYR A 92 5.45 -4.17 -13.96
N ARG A 93 6.53 -4.62 -13.31
CA ARG A 93 7.50 -5.53 -13.93
C ARG A 93 7.10 -7.01 -13.88
N HIS A 94 6.43 -7.44 -12.80
CA HIS A 94 6.19 -8.87 -12.54
C HIS A 94 4.72 -9.28 -12.59
N CYS A 95 3.79 -8.32 -12.50
CA CYS A 95 2.36 -8.55 -12.35
C CYS A 95 1.51 -7.50 -13.09
N SER A 96 1.98 -7.02 -14.26
CA SER A 96 1.35 -5.90 -14.99
C SER A 96 -0.08 -6.15 -15.50
N LYS A 97 -0.48 -7.42 -15.58
CA LYS A 97 -1.81 -7.84 -16.08
C LYS A 97 -2.83 -8.09 -14.97
N VAL A 98 -2.49 -7.82 -13.71
CA VAL A 98 -3.43 -8.00 -12.60
C VAL A 98 -4.55 -6.97 -12.67
N ASP A 99 -5.78 -7.39 -12.41
CA ASP A 99 -6.93 -6.50 -12.47
C ASP A 99 -6.96 -5.54 -11.27
N PHE A 100 -6.45 -5.96 -10.11
CA PHE A 100 -6.42 -5.16 -8.89
C PHE A 100 -5.17 -5.36 -8.03
N LEU A 101 -4.74 -4.28 -7.38
CA LEU A 101 -3.89 -4.32 -6.20
C LEU A 101 -4.75 -4.08 -4.96
N PHE A 102 -4.72 -5.01 -4.01
CA PHE A 102 -5.23 -4.76 -2.66
C PHE A 102 -4.06 -4.44 -1.73
N LYS A 103 -3.84 -3.16 -1.47
CA LYS A 103 -2.86 -2.65 -0.49
C LYS A 103 -3.51 -2.69 0.89
N VAL A 104 -2.82 -3.24 1.88
CA VAL A 104 -3.30 -3.27 3.27
C VAL A 104 -2.14 -3.22 4.26
N ASP A 105 -2.35 -2.63 5.43
CA ASP A 105 -1.36 -2.58 6.50
C ASP A 105 -1.34 -3.89 7.31
N ASP A 106 -0.21 -4.19 7.97
CA ASP A 106 0.01 -5.45 8.68
C ASP A 106 -0.69 -5.61 10.03
N ASP A 107 -1.45 -4.62 10.47
CA ASP A 107 -2.30 -4.64 11.67
C ASP A 107 -3.81 -4.71 11.36
N ILE A 108 -4.16 -5.07 10.12
CA ILE A 108 -5.55 -5.19 9.67
C ILE A 108 -5.97 -6.64 9.48
N TYR A 109 -7.20 -6.94 9.90
CA TYR A 109 -7.90 -8.16 9.52
C TYR A 109 -8.74 -7.94 8.26
N VAL A 110 -8.60 -8.83 7.28
CA VAL A 110 -9.32 -8.75 6.01
C VAL A 110 -10.46 -9.77 5.99
N ASN A 111 -11.69 -9.30 5.84
CA ASN A 111 -12.80 -10.18 5.50
C ASN A 111 -12.71 -10.56 4.01
N VAL A 112 -12.17 -11.76 3.75
CA VAL A 112 -11.91 -12.27 2.40
C VAL A 112 -13.18 -12.35 1.56
N ARG A 113 -14.33 -12.74 2.12
CA ARG A 113 -15.59 -12.81 1.36
C ARG A 113 -16.02 -11.44 0.85
N ASN A 114 -15.86 -10.41 1.68
CA ASN A 114 -16.16 -9.04 1.28
C ASN A 114 -15.17 -8.54 0.22
N LEU A 115 -13.89 -8.86 0.35
CA LEU A 115 -12.89 -8.54 -0.68
C LEU A 115 -13.27 -9.16 -2.03
N ILE A 116 -13.66 -10.44 -2.05
CA ILE A 116 -14.10 -11.13 -3.28
C ILE A 116 -15.31 -10.46 -3.90
N HIS A 117 -16.31 -10.16 -3.08
CA HIS A 117 -17.51 -9.45 -3.55
C HIS A 117 -17.12 -8.10 -4.17
N PHE A 118 -16.27 -7.33 -3.51
CA PHE A 118 -15.86 -6.02 -3.96
C PHE A 118 -15.05 -6.09 -5.28
N VAL A 119 -14.06 -6.98 -5.38
CA VAL A 119 -13.28 -7.19 -6.61
C VAL A 119 -14.17 -7.57 -7.80
N ARG A 120 -15.21 -8.39 -7.58
CA ARG A 120 -16.15 -8.78 -8.64
C ARG A 120 -17.06 -7.63 -9.06
N SER A 121 -17.61 -6.89 -8.09
CA SER A 121 -18.56 -5.80 -8.35
C SER A 121 -17.91 -4.61 -9.06
N TYR A 122 -16.65 -4.30 -8.74
CA TYR A 122 -15.96 -3.12 -9.25
C TYR A 122 -14.98 -3.41 -10.39
N HIS A 123 -14.85 -4.66 -10.85
CA HIS A 123 -14.02 -5.01 -12.02
C HIS A 123 -14.27 -4.17 -13.28
N PRO A 124 -15.51 -3.74 -13.60
CA PRO A 124 -15.75 -2.90 -14.76
C PRO A 124 -15.25 -1.44 -14.62
N SER A 125 -14.81 -1.04 -13.42
CA SER A 125 -14.46 0.35 -13.13
C SER A 125 -12.99 0.61 -13.45
N ASN A 126 -12.73 1.41 -14.49
CA ASN A 126 -11.38 1.77 -14.88
C ASN A 126 -10.91 3.02 -14.14
N GLY A 127 -9.63 3.04 -13.76
CA GLY A 127 -8.96 4.26 -13.29
C GLY A 127 -9.43 4.74 -11.92
N THR A 128 -9.79 3.80 -11.03
CA THR A 128 -10.35 4.11 -9.71
C THR A 128 -9.52 3.47 -8.59
N ILE A 129 -9.37 4.21 -7.48
CA ILE A 129 -8.92 3.70 -6.19
C ILE A 129 -10.16 3.58 -5.30
N PHE A 130 -10.45 2.39 -4.80
CA PHE A 130 -11.55 2.18 -3.87
C PHE A 130 -11.03 2.11 -2.45
N ALA A 131 -11.58 2.95 -1.59
CA ALA A 131 -11.23 2.96 -0.18
C ALA A 131 -12.46 3.25 0.68
N LYS A 132 -12.32 3.15 2.02
CA LYS A 132 -13.42 3.50 2.92
C LYS A 132 -13.78 4.96 2.71
N ASN A 133 -15.07 5.24 2.58
CA ASN A 133 -15.62 6.60 2.58
C ASN A 133 -15.43 7.23 3.97
N THR A 134 -14.21 7.69 4.24
CA THR A 134 -13.94 8.76 5.17
C THR A 134 -14.01 10.02 4.31
N ASN A 135 -14.87 10.98 4.66
CA ASN A 135 -14.94 12.26 3.96
C ASN A 135 -13.51 12.72 3.67
N LEU A 136 -13.11 12.76 2.39
CA LEU A 136 -11.73 12.98 1.94
C LEU A 136 -11.09 14.04 2.83
N ILE A 137 -10.12 13.63 3.65
CA ILE A 137 -9.71 14.47 4.77
C ILE A 137 -8.74 15.51 4.23
N SER A 138 -9.16 16.78 4.26
CA SER A 138 -8.24 17.90 4.13
C SER A 138 -7.81 18.29 5.55
N PHE A 139 -6.73 17.69 6.07
CA PHE A 139 -6.15 18.17 7.32
C PHE A 139 -5.65 19.60 7.13
N GLN A 140 -6.18 20.54 7.92
CA GLN A 140 -5.59 21.86 8.04
C GLN A 140 -4.32 21.75 8.86
N ILE A 141 -3.22 22.24 8.30
CA ILE A 141 -1.93 22.24 8.98
C ILE A 141 -1.90 23.51 9.85
N ASN A 142 -1.95 23.33 11.17
CA ASN A 142 -1.81 24.45 12.09
C ASN A 142 -0.39 25.03 11.96
N LYS A 143 -0.32 26.28 11.50
CA LYS A 143 0.91 27.06 11.29
C LYS A 143 1.70 27.37 12.56
N THR A 144 1.19 27.03 13.74
CA THR A 144 1.85 27.30 15.01
C THR A 144 2.85 26.19 15.29
N ASN A 145 4.12 26.51 15.06
CA ASN A 145 5.32 25.72 15.35
C ASN A 145 5.29 25.04 16.73
N SER A 146 4.73 23.83 16.83
CA SER A 146 5.15 22.77 17.76
C SER A 146 4.12 21.64 17.77
N THR A 147 4.34 20.58 17.00
CA THR A 147 3.85 19.25 17.39
C THR A 147 4.90 18.23 17.02
N ALA A 148 5.86 18.00 17.93
CA ALA A 148 6.72 16.83 17.84
C ALA A 148 5.82 15.59 17.80
N GLY A 149 5.83 14.86 16.70
CA GLY A 149 4.94 13.72 16.51
C GLY A 149 5.18 13.03 15.18
N LYS A 150 4.77 11.76 15.08
CA LYS A 150 4.94 10.93 13.88
C LYS A 150 4.43 11.60 12.58
N TRP A 151 3.43 12.46 12.72
CA TRP A 151 2.69 13.10 11.62
C TRP A 151 3.03 14.58 11.43
N SER A 152 4.16 15.05 11.98
CA SER A 152 4.59 16.44 11.87
C SER A 152 5.20 16.75 10.50
N ILE A 153 4.92 17.94 9.98
CA ILE A 153 5.48 18.47 8.74
C ILE A 153 5.85 19.94 8.95
N THR A 154 6.99 20.38 8.41
CA THR A 154 7.39 21.79 8.52
C THR A 154 6.80 22.63 7.38
N TYR A 155 6.85 23.95 7.52
CA TYR A 155 6.41 24.87 6.47
C TYR A 155 7.28 24.74 5.20
N GLU A 156 8.56 24.46 5.36
CA GLU A 156 9.49 24.20 4.25
C GLU A 156 9.13 22.91 3.51
N GLU A 157 8.65 21.89 4.22
CA GLU A 157 8.20 20.64 3.64
C GLU A 157 6.80 20.75 2.99
N TRP A 158 5.90 21.57 3.55
CA TRP A 158 4.57 21.81 3.00
C TRP A 158 4.04 23.22 3.33
N PRO A 159 4.20 24.20 2.42
CA PRO A 159 3.79 25.58 2.67
C PRO A 159 2.28 25.84 2.56
N TRP A 160 1.51 24.88 2.03
CA TRP A 160 0.07 25.03 1.82
C TRP A 160 -0.73 24.76 3.09
N LYS A 161 -1.93 25.34 3.18
CA LYS A 161 -2.80 25.24 4.37
C LYS A 161 -3.45 23.86 4.54
N SER A 162 -3.52 23.07 3.48
CA SER A 162 -4.22 21.77 3.45
C SER A 162 -3.58 20.83 2.45
N TYR A 163 -3.80 19.53 2.64
CA TYR A 163 -3.51 18.49 1.64
C TYR A 163 -4.60 18.42 0.56
N PRO A 164 -4.30 17.90 -0.64
CA PRO A 164 -5.35 17.51 -1.59
C PRO A 164 -6.22 16.44 -0.96
N LYS A 165 -7.42 16.24 -1.53
CA LYS A 165 -8.32 15.17 -1.11
C LYS A 165 -7.61 13.82 -1.26
N TYR A 166 -7.48 13.10 -0.16
CA TYR A 166 -6.78 11.83 -0.08
C TYR A 166 -7.53 10.85 0.82
N TYR A 167 -7.29 9.55 0.62
CA TYR A 167 -7.78 8.51 1.49
C TYR A 167 -6.83 8.34 2.67
N PHE A 168 -7.37 8.49 3.88
CA PHE A 168 -6.69 8.12 5.11
C PHE A 168 -7.18 6.77 5.59
N GLY A 169 -6.33 5.76 5.54
CA GLY A 169 -6.67 4.48 6.12
C GLY A 169 -5.82 3.31 5.65
N PRO A 170 -6.05 2.16 6.27
CA PRO A 170 -5.05 1.10 6.27
C PRO A 170 -5.24 0.10 5.13
N ALA A 171 -6.20 0.32 4.23
CA ALA A 171 -6.47 -0.58 3.10
C ALA A 171 -7.09 0.13 1.90
N ALA A 172 -6.61 -0.15 0.68
CA ALA A 172 -7.18 0.36 -0.56
C ALA A 172 -7.16 -0.74 -1.63
N LEU A 173 -8.21 -0.78 -2.45
CA LEU A 173 -8.27 -1.60 -3.65
C LEU A 173 -8.06 -0.70 -4.86
N ILE A 174 -6.99 -0.91 -5.61
CA ILE A 174 -6.56 -0.04 -6.71
C ILE A 174 -6.71 -0.82 -8.02
N HIS A 175 -7.47 -0.28 -8.97
CA HIS A 175 -7.63 -0.92 -10.28
C HIS A 175 -6.31 -0.95 -11.05
N GLY A 176 -6.04 -2.04 -11.79
CA GLY A 176 -4.78 -2.25 -12.52
C GLY A 176 -4.49 -1.17 -13.55
N SER A 177 -5.53 -0.60 -14.17
CA SER A 177 -5.37 0.52 -15.12
C SER A 177 -4.82 1.80 -14.48
N ALA A 178 -4.87 1.94 -13.15
CA ALA A 178 -4.32 3.07 -12.42
C ALA A 178 -2.79 2.97 -12.22
N PHE A 179 -2.18 1.80 -12.43
CA PHE A 179 -0.77 1.59 -12.06
C PHE A 179 0.19 2.44 -12.88
N LEU A 180 0.04 2.45 -14.21
CA LEU A 180 0.94 3.18 -15.10
C LEU A 180 0.80 4.71 -14.93
N PRO A 181 -0.42 5.30 -14.87
CA PRO A 181 -0.58 6.71 -14.56
C PRO A 181 -0.01 7.10 -13.18
N LEU A 182 -0.22 6.28 -12.14
CA LEU A 182 0.37 6.53 -10.82
C LEU A 182 1.89 6.46 -10.85
N LEU A 183 2.48 5.49 -11.55
CA LEU A 183 3.93 5.39 -11.72
C LEU A 183 4.52 6.63 -12.39
N ALA A 184 3.88 7.13 -13.44
CA ALA A 184 4.29 8.37 -14.11
C ALA A 184 4.16 9.58 -13.17
N ALA A 185 3.09 9.63 -12.36
CA ALA A 185 2.93 10.68 -11.35
C ALA A 185 4.02 10.60 -10.26
N PHE A 186 4.36 9.40 -9.76
CA PHE A 186 5.42 9.21 -8.77
C PHE A 186 6.78 9.70 -9.26
N GLN A 187 7.11 9.50 -10.53
CA GLN A 187 8.39 9.89 -11.11
C GLN A 187 8.55 11.41 -11.29
N THR A 188 7.44 12.14 -11.36
CA THR A 188 7.43 13.56 -11.72
C THR A 188 6.92 14.45 -10.60
N THR A 189 6.69 13.90 -9.41
CA THR A 189 6.12 14.61 -8.26
C THR A 189 7.10 14.58 -7.09
N PRO A 190 7.42 15.74 -6.49
CA PRO A 190 8.21 15.77 -5.27
C PRO A 190 7.60 14.88 -4.18
N LEU A 191 8.45 14.16 -3.46
CA LEU A 191 8.00 13.20 -2.46
C LEU A 191 7.30 13.92 -1.30
N MET A 192 6.11 13.43 -0.93
CA MET A 192 5.43 13.78 0.32
C MET A 192 5.66 12.65 1.34
N PRO A 193 6.16 12.92 2.57
CA PRO A 193 6.52 11.90 3.55
C PRO A 193 5.34 11.05 4.05
N PHE A 194 4.11 11.51 3.89
CA PHE A 194 2.90 10.77 4.25
C PHE A 194 2.38 10.00 3.05
N GLU A 195 2.54 8.67 3.09
CA GLU A 195 2.19 7.75 1.99
C GLU A 195 0.77 7.98 1.48
N ASP A 196 -0.23 7.93 2.36
CA ASP A 196 -1.64 8.18 2.04
C ASP A 196 -1.86 9.49 1.28
N VAL A 197 -1.24 10.58 1.73
CA VAL A 197 -1.32 11.90 1.06
C VAL A 197 -0.63 11.86 -0.30
N TYR A 198 0.53 11.20 -0.38
CA TYR A 198 1.33 11.14 -1.59
C TYR A 198 0.63 10.37 -2.72
N TYR A 199 0.23 9.11 -2.49
CA TYR A 199 -0.28 8.27 -3.56
C TYR A 199 -1.76 8.51 -3.87
N SER A 200 -2.60 8.59 -2.83
CA SER A 200 -4.06 8.72 -3.00
C SER A 200 -4.54 10.17 -3.09
N GLY A 201 -3.67 11.12 -2.72
CA GLY A 201 -3.91 12.55 -2.87
C GLY A 201 -3.20 13.13 -4.08
N ILE A 202 -1.93 13.53 -3.89
CA ILE A 202 -1.16 14.32 -4.86
C ILE A 202 -1.00 13.57 -6.19
N CYS A 203 -0.51 12.33 -6.15
CA CYS A 203 -0.21 11.58 -7.36
C CYS A 203 -1.47 11.09 -8.07
N ARG A 204 -2.48 10.64 -7.32
CA ARG A 204 -3.81 10.32 -7.86
C ARG A 204 -4.42 11.50 -8.61
N GLU A 205 -4.42 12.69 -8.01
CA GLU A 205 -4.99 13.89 -8.63
C GLU A 205 -4.27 14.24 -9.94
N LYS A 206 -2.93 14.24 -9.90
CA LYS A 206 -2.10 14.50 -11.08
C LYS A 206 -2.30 13.45 -12.17
N ALA A 207 -2.56 12.20 -11.81
CA ALA A 207 -2.81 11.10 -12.73
C ALA A 207 -4.26 11.05 -13.26
N GLY A 208 -5.16 11.93 -12.79
CA GLY A 208 -6.56 11.94 -13.22
C GLY A 208 -7.35 10.70 -12.77
N ILE A 209 -6.98 10.11 -11.64
CA ILE A 209 -7.59 8.89 -11.10
C ILE A 209 -8.72 9.23 -10.12
N GLU A 210 -9.83 8.50 -10.19
CA GLU A 210 -10.97 8.64 -9.30
C GLU A 210 -10.73 7.92 -7.96
N ILE A 211 -11.37 8.40 -6.89
CA ILE A 211 -11.31 7.81 -5.54
C ILE A 211 -12.67 7.81 -4.85
#